data_AF-A0A356VWB0-F1
#
_entry.id   AF-A0A356VWB0-F1
#
_cell.length_a   1.000
_cell.length_b   1.000
_cell.length_c   1.000
_cell.angle_alpha   90.00
_cell.angle_beta   90.00
_cell.angle_gamma   90.00
#
_symmetry.space_group_name_H-M   'P 1'
#
loop_
_entity.id
_entity.type
_entity.pdbx_description
1 polymer ?
#
loop_
_entity_poly.entity_id
_entity_poly.type
_entity_poly.pdbx_seq_one_letter_code
_entity_poly.pdbx_strand_id
1 'polypeptide(L)'
;MDSTYDEILRLTKQLVAIPSVNGTDGERNVACFIEKYLRKIPYFERRPGQVVVQELRNDPLKRENVFALLKGEKGKSKDTILLHGHMDTVGVDDYGALKPYAFDCDGLKERLSGMPLPKEVRADLDSGDWLFGRGACDMKGGVAVFLVLLKKL
;
A
#
# COMPACT_ATOMS: atom_id res chain seq x y z
N MET A 1 -17.79 14.15 -3.71
CA MET A 1 -16.94 13.09 -4.30
C MET A 1 -15.59 13.21 -3.63
N ASP A 2 -15.03 12.09 -3.16
CA ASP A 2 -13.68 12.09 -2.60
C ASP A 2 -12.68 12.57 -3.65
N SER A 3 -11.71 13.37 -3.24
CA SER A 3 -10.62 13.78 -4.12
C SER A 3 -9.70 12.59 -4.43
N THR A 4 -8.87 12.71 -5.48
CA THR A 4 -7.80 11.72 -5.75
C THR A 4 -6.89 11.54 -4.54
N TYR A 5 -6.61 12.63 -3.82
CA TYR A 5 -5.81 12.60 -2.60
C TYR A 5 -6.49 11.75 -1.51
N ASP A 6 -7.78 11.98 -1.24
CA ASP A 6 -8.52 11.25 -0.20
C ASP A 6 -8.59 9.75 -0.51
N GLU A 7 -8.71 9.40 -1.79
CA GLU A 7 -8.70 8.01 -2.25
C GLU A 7 -7.34 7.34 -2.03
N ILE A 8 -6.23 8.03 -2.35
CA ILE A 8 -4.87 7.54 -2.11
C ILE A 8 -4.62 7.40 -0.61
N LEU A 9 -5.00 8.39 0.20
CA LEU A 9 -4.81 8.38 1.64
C LEU A 9 -5.56 7.20 2.28
N ARG A 10 -6.84 7.01 1.92
CA ARG A 10 -7.63 5.87 2.39
C ARG A 10 -7.01 4.54 1.97
N LEU A 11 -6.60 4.39 0.70
CA LEU A 11 -5.99 3.15 0.23
C LEU A 11 -4.66 2.87 0.94
N THR A 12 -3.86 3.92 1.20
CA THR A 12 -2.61 3.81 1.97
C THR A 12 -2.89 3.26 3.37
N LYS A 13 -3.87 3.81 4.09
CA LYS A 13 -4.28 3.30 5.41
C LYS A 13 -4.73 1.84 5.35
N GLN A 14 -5.51 1.45 4.33
CA GLN A 14 -5.94 0.06 4.14
C GLN A 14 -4.77 -0.89 3.89
N LEU A 15 -3.78 -0.48 3.09
CA LEU A 15 -2.58 -1.27 2.85
C LEU A 15 -1.74 -1.39 4.13
N VAL A 16 -1.56 -0.29 4.89
CA VAL A 16 -0.82 -0.29 6.16
C VAL A 16 -1.48 -1.22 7.18
N ALA A 17 -2.81 -1.23 7.24
CA ALA A 17 -3.60 -2.10 8.11
C ALA A 17 -3.45 -3.61 7.84
N ILE A 18 -2.78 -4.00 6.77
CA ILE A 18 -2.37 -5.39 6.51
C ILE A 18 -0.91 -5.54 6.95
N PRO A 19 -0.63 -6.17 8.10
CA PRO A 19 0.74 -6.42 8.53
C PRO A 19 1.42 -7.32 7.50
N SER A 20 2.40 -6.78 6.78
CA SER A 20 3.15 -7.48 5.73
C SER A 20 4.63 -7.48 6.06
N VAL A 21 4.99 -7.87 7.28
CA VAL A 21 6.39 -7.96 7.69
C VAL A 21 7.09 -9.01 6.84
N ASN A 22 8.29 -8.70 6.35
CA ASN A 22 9.08 -9.63 5.53
C ASN A 22 9.25 -10.98 6.24
N GLY A 23 9.01 -12.08 5.52
CA GLY A 23 9.10 -13.43 6.06
C GLY A 23 7.84 -13.89 6.78
N THR A 24 6.71 -13.21 6.59
CA THR A 24 5.41 -13.61 7.14
C THR A 24 4.39 -13.87 6.02
N ASP A 25 3.30 -14.56 6.36
CA ASP A 25 2.14 -14.74 5.49
C ASP A 25 1.44 -13.41 5.14
N GLY A 26 1.73 -12.36 5.89
CA GLY A 26 1.32 -10.98 5.62
C GLY A 26 1.66 -10.49 4.21
N GLU A 27 2.79 -10.92 3.64
CA GLU A 27 3.19 -10.60 2.25
C GLU A 27 2.16 -11.14 1.23
N ARG A 28 1.64 -12.35 1.48
CA ARG A 28 0.59 -12.93 0.63
C ARG A 28 -0.76 -12.24 0.84
N ASN A 29 -1.07 -11.87 2.08
CA ASN A 29 -2.32 -11.19 2.41
C ASN A 29 -2.44 -9.82 1.71
N VAL A 30 -1.34 -9.03 1.68
CA VAL A 30 -1.32 -7.75 0.98
C VAL A 30 -1.38 -7.93 -0.55
N ALA A 31 -0.72 -8.96 -1.10
CA ALA A 31 -0.83 -9.31 -2.51
C ALA A 31 -2.28 -9.62 -2.91
N CYS A 32 -2.97 -10.45 -2.13
CA CYS A 32 -4.39 -10.79 -2.36
C CYS A 32 -5.31 -9.55 -2.29
N PHE A 33 -5.03 -8.62 -1.38
CA PHE A 33 -5.78 -7.36 -1.31
C PHE A 33 -5.58 -6.51 -2.58
N ILE A 34 -4.33 -6.37 -3.04
CA ILE A 34 -4.00 -5.60 -4.25
C ILE A 34 -4.63 -6.23 -5.49
N GLU A 35 -4.57 -7.56 -5.64
CA GLU A 35 -5.24 -8.27 -6.72
C GLU A 35 -6.75 -7.97 -6.72
N LYS A 36 -7.41 -8.13 -5.57
CA LYS A 36 -8.86 -7.85 -5.44
C LYS A 36 -9.19 -6.40 -5.75
N TYR A 37 -8.34 -5.45 -5.38
CA TYR A 37 -8.51 -4.04 -5.73
C TYR A 37 -8.45 -3.85 -7.25
N LEU A 38 -7.40 -4.37 -7.90
CA LEU A 38 -7.20 -4.27 -9.35
C LEU A 38 -8.36 -4.89 -10.12
N ARG A 39 -8.82 -6.09 -9.71
CA ARG A 39 -9.92 -6.79 -10.37
C ARG A 39 -11.27 -6.06 -10.29
N LYS A 40 -11.45 -5.11 -9.38
CA LYS A 40 -12.65 -4.26 -9.26
C LYS A 40 -12.59 -3.00 -10.14
N ILE A 41 -11.46 -2.72 -10.78
CA ILE A 41 -11.35 -1.58 -11.70
C ILE A 41 -12.06 -1.98 -13.01
N PRO A 42 -13.01 -1.17 -13.54
CA PRO A 42 -13.81 -1.55 -14.69
C PRO A 42 -13.01 -1.97 -15.93
N TYR A 43 -11.82 -1.39 -16.12
CA TYR A 43 -10.91 -1.79 -17.21
C TYR A 43 -10.48 -3.26 -17.09
N PHE A 44 -10.11 -3.71 -15.90
CA PHE A 44 -9.64 -5.06 -15.61
C PHE A 44 -10.79 -6.06 -15.44
N GLU A 45 -11.99 -5.63 -15.00
CA GLU A 45 -13.19 -6.46 -15.03
C GLU A 45 -13.50 -6.95 -16.45
N ARG A 46 -13.36 -6.06 -17.44
CA ARG A 46 -13.51 -6.42 -18.87
C ARG A 46 -12.32 -7.19 -19.44
N ARG A 47 -11.18 -7.21 -18.74
CA ARG A 47 -9.91 -7.77 -19.21
C ARG A 47 -9.21 -8.55 -18.09
N PRO A 48 -9.83 -9.60 -17.54
CA PRO A 48 -9.35 -10.26 -16.32
C PRO A 48 -7.95 -10.87 -16.46
N GLY A 49 -7.55 -11.25 -17.68
CA GLY A 49 -6.21 -11.77 -17.99
C GLY A 49 -5.09 -10.73 -17.97
N GLN A 50 -5.41 -9.45 -17.80
CA GLN A 50 -4.42 -8.37 -17.63
C GLN A 50 -4.07 -8.10 -16.17
N VAL A 51 -4.69 -8.81 -15.23
CA VAL A 51 -4.25 -8.91 -13.83
C VAL A 51 -3.65 -10.30 -13.64
N VAL A 52 -2.35 -10.36 -13.45
CA VAL A 52 -1.58 -11.61 -13.33
C VAL A 52 -1.06 -11.72 -11.91
N VAL A 53 -1.39 -12.83 -11.27
CA VAL A 53 -0.80 -13.22 -9.98
C VAL A 53 0.21 -14.33 -10.26
N GLN A 54 1.45 -14.10 -9.86
CA GLN A 54 2.55 -15.04 -10.05
C GLN A 54 3.07 -15.49 -8.70
N GLU A 55 2.79 -16.73 -8.33
CA GLU A 55 3.39 -17.37 -7.17
C GLU A 55 4.91 -17.50 -7.33
N LEU A 56 5.64 -17.30 -6.22
CA LEU A 56 7.08 -17.52 -6.17
C LEU A 56 7.39 -19.02 -6.18
N ARG A 57 8.35 -19.42 -7.01
CA ARG A 57 8.73 -20.84 -7.17
C ARG A 57 9.29 -21.40 -5.86
N ASN A 58 8.70 -22.51 -5.40
CA ASN A 58 9.12 -23.24 -4.20
C ASN A 58 9.12 -22.38 -2.91
N ASP A 59 8.29 -21.34 -2.85
CA ASP A 59 8.22 -20.47 -1.69
C ASP A 59 7.28 -21.04 -0.60
N PRO A 60 7.77 -21.31 0.63
CA PRO A 60 6.95 -21.91 1.69
C PRO A 60 5.82 -20.99 2.18
N LEU A 61 6.00 -19.68 2.05
CA LEU A 61 5.00 -18.67 2.41
C LEU A 61 3.98 -18.44 1.29
N LYS A 62 4.17 -19.07 0.13
CA LYS A 62 3.34 -18.92 -1.08
C LYS A 62 3.16 -17.44 -1.45
N ARG A 63 4.24 -16.68 -1.37
CA ARG A 63 4.25 -15.26 -1.74
C ARG A 63 3.99 -15.11 -3.23
N GLU A 64 3.39 -13.98 -3.58
CA GLU A 64 2.84 -13.73 -4.90
C GLU A 64 3.28 -12.34 -5.37
N ASN A 65 3.70 -12.24 -6.63
CA ASN A 65 3.81 -10.96 -7.33
C ASN A 65 2.48 -10.66 -8.03
N VAL A 66 2.04 -9.40 -7.97
CA VAL A 66 0.82 -8.95 -8.64
C VAL A 66 1.19 -7.97 -9.75
N PHE A 67 0.81 -8.29 -10.98
CA PHE A 67 1.01 -7.45 -12.16
C PHE A 67 -0.33 -6.99 -12.72
N ALA A 68 -0.36 -5.75 -13.21
CA ALA A 68 -1.50 -5.20 -13.93
C ALA A 68 -1.01 -4.54 -15.23
N LEU A 69 -1.60 -4.92 -16.37
CA LEU A 69 -1.25 -4.38 -17.68
C LEU A 69 -2.39 -3.53 -18.24
N LEU A 70 -2.26 -2.20 -18.15
CA LEU A 70 -3.15 -1.27 -18.83
C LEU A 70 -2.58 -0.91 -20.21
N LYS A 71 -3.31 -1.28 -21.27
CA LYS A 71 -2.96 -0.92 -22.65
C LYS A 71 -3.75 0.31 -23.07
N GLY A 72 -3.04 1.37 -23.50
CA GLY A 72 -3.65 2.57 -24.04
C GLY A 72 -4.42 2.30 -25.33
N GLU A 73 -5.60 2.91 -25.49
CA GLU A 73 -6.53 2.60 -26.58
C GLU A 73 -6.48 3.62 -27.74
N LYS A 74 -5.85 4.79 -27.54
CA LYS A 74 -5.86 5.91 -28.50
C LYS A 74 -4.76 5.88 -29.57
N GLY A 75 -3.79 4.97 -29.47
CA GLY A 75 -2.63 4.94 -30.36
C GLY A 75 -1.89 3.60 -30.39
N LYS A 76 -0.81 3.53 -31.18
CA LYS A 76 -0.01 2.31 -31.39
C LYS A 76 1.41 2.44 -30.81
N SER A 77 1.56 3.10 -29.66
CA SER A 77 2.86 3.14 -28.98
C SER A 77 3.23 1.75 -28.46
N LYS A 78 4.51 1.41 -28.54
CA LYS A 78 5.10 0.20 -27.95
C LYS A 78 5.85 0.49 -26.64
N ASP A 79 6.01 1.77 -26.30
CA ASP A 79 6.70 2.17 -25.09
C ASP A 79 5.84 1.84 -23.86
N THR A 80 6.48 1.32 -22.82
CA THR A 80 5.81 0.88 -21.60
C THR A 80 6.39 1.61 -20.40
N ILE A 81 5.52 2.23 -19.61
CA ILE A 81 5.88 2.78 -18.30
C ILE A 81 5.72 1.68 -17.26
N LEU A 82 6.79 1.38 -16.52
CA LEU A 82 6.74 0.43 -15.41
C LEU A 82 6.63 1.19 -14.09
N LEU A 83 5.52 0.99 -13.38
CA LEU A 83 5.38 1.38 -11.98
C LEU A 83 5.68 0.16 -11.12
N HIS A 84 6.70 0.23 -10.28
CA HIS A 84 7.19 -0.89 -9.48
C HIS A 84 7.36 -0.48 -8.03
N GLY A 85 6.91 -1.33 -7.11
CA GLY A 85 7.06 -1.12 -5.68
C GLY A 85 6.96 -2.44 -4.92
N HIS A 86 7.53 -2.48 -3.72
CA HIS A 86 7.41 -3.62 -2.81
C HIS A 86 6.23 -3.41 -1.84
N MET A 87 5.72 -4.51 -1.29
CA MET A 87 4.51 -4.54 -0.45
C MET A 87 4.82 -4.95 0.98
N ASP A 88 5.97 -5.57 1.19
CA ASP A 88 6.47 -5.97 2.49
C ASP A 88 6.96 -4.76 3.28
N THR A 89 7.18 -4.98 4.57
CA THR A 89 7.69 -3.98 5.50
C THR A 89 8.73 -4.63 6.39
N VAL A 90 9.61 -3.81 6.97
CA VAL A 90 10.47 -4.26 8.07
C VAL A 90 9.63 -4.54 9.33
N GLY A 91 10.25 -5.18 10.32
CA GLY A 91 9.64 -5.42 11.62
C GLY A 91 9.20 -4.14 12.35
N VAL A 92 8.49 -4.31 13.45
CA VAL A 92 7.96 -3.21 14.26
C VAL A 92 8.66 -3.06 15.59
N ASP A 93 9.80 -3.72 15.78
CA ASP A 93 10.46 -3.77 17.08
C ASP A 93 10.88 -2.39 17.61
N ASP A 94 11.19 -1.49 16.69
CA ASP A 94 11.53 -0.08 16.90
C ASP A 94 10.37 0.77 17.45
N TYR A 95 9.12 0.31 17.37
CA TYR A 95 7.97 1.00 17.96
C TYR A 95 7.89 0.87 19.49
N GLY A 96 8.64 -0.05 20.10
CA GLY A 96 8.62 -0.25 21.56
C GLY A 96 7.20 -0.51 22.10
N ALA A 97 6.72 0.34 23.01
CA ALA A 97 5.36 0.25 23.56
C ALA A 97 4.24 0.49 22.54
N LEU A 98 4.56 1.10 21.38
CA LEU A 98 3.61 1.40 20.31
C LEU A 98 3.46 0.27 19.29
N LYS A 99 4.16 -0.86 19.44
CA LYS A 99 4.06 -2.04 18.56
C LYS A 99 2.62 -2.44 18.21
N PRO A 100 1.65 -2.48 19.15
CA PRO A 100 0.28 -2.87 18.84
C PRO A 100 -0.44 -1.94 17.86
N TYR A 101 0.06 -0.71 17.70
CA TYR A 101 -0.52 0.33 16.85
C TYR A 101 0.26 0.55 15.56
N ALA A 102 1.36 -0.18 15.32
CA ALA A 102 2.24 0.07 14.18
C ALA A 102 1.53 0.00 12.82
N PHE A 103 0.48 -0.82 12.71
CA PHE A 103 -0.33 -0.99 11.50
C PHE A 103 -1.69 -0.28 11.56
N ASP A 104 -1.96 0.51 12.60
CA ASP A 104 -3.17 1.31 12.74
C ASP A 104 -2.79 2.80 12.68
N CYS A 105 -2.92 3.41 11.50
CA CYS A 105 -2.49 4.79 11.30
C CYS A 105 -3.20 5.78 12.25
N ASP A 106 -4.50 5.58 12.47
CA ASP A 106 -5.30 6.51 13.27
C ASP A 106 -5.08 6.25 14.76
N GLY A 107 -5.05 4.97 15.17
CA GLY A 107 -4.72 4.59 16.55
C GLY A 107 -3.30 4.99 16.95
N LEU A 108 -2.31 4.87 16.05
CA LEU A 108 -0.95 5.32 16.30
C LEU A 108 -0.88 6.83 16.50
N LYS A 109 -1.58 7.60 15.66
CA LYS A 109 -1.69 9.05 15.79
C LYS A 109 -2.27 9.44 17.16
N GLU A 110 -3.35 8.78 17.57
CA GLU A 110 -3.98 9.00 18.88
C GLU A 110 -3.01 8.73 20.05
N ARG A 111 -2.27 7.61 20.00
CA ARG A 111 -1.30 7.27 21.05
C ARG A 111 -0.14 8.24 21.13
N LEU A 112 0.41 8.64 19.97
CA LEU A 112 1.49 9.64 19.90
C LEU A 112 1.05 10.98 20.50
N SER A 113 -0.23 11.34 20.35
CA SER A 113 -0.75 12.63 20.83
C SER A 113 -0.58 12.79 22.35
N GLY A 114 -0.70 11.70 23.12
CA GLY A 114 -0.55 11.68 24.58
C GLY A 114 0.88 11.46 25.11
N MET A 115 1.89 11.33 24.24
CA MET A 115 3.27 11.00 24.66
C MET A 115 4.20 12.22 24.64
N PRO A 116 5.27 12.23 25.48
CA PRO A 116 6.35 13.18 25.28
C PRO A 116 7.08 12.85 23.98
N LEU A 117 7.07 13.79 23.03
CA LEU A 117 7.69 13.65 21.70
C LEU A 117 8.76 14.72 21.48
N PRO A 118 9.81 14.44 20.67
CA PRO A 118 10.68 15.47 20.16
C PRO A 118 9.87 16.58 19.47
N LYS A 119 10.36 17.83 19.55
CA LYS A 119 9.66 19.01 19.03
C LYS A 119 9.26 18.87 17.56
N GLU A 120 10.13 18.30 16.73
CA GLU A 120 9.89 18.10 15.31
C GLU A 120 8.74 17.10 15.08
N VAL A 121 8.79 15.94 15.74
CA VAL A 121 7.72 14.92 15.65
C VAL A 121 6.38 15.46 16.18
N ARG A 122 6.41 16.30 17.22
CA ARG A 122 5.20 16.98 17.72
C ARG A 122 4.62 17.92 16.67
N ALA A 123 5.47 18.73 16.02
CA ALA A 123 5.02 19.62 14.96
C ALA A 123 4.41 18.85 13.77
N ASP A 124 5.03 17.74 13.37
CA ASP A 124 4.52 16.87 12.30
C ASP A 124 3.16 16.24 12.66
N LEU A 125 3.00 15.82 13.92
CA LEU A 125 1.75 15.26 14.42
C LEU A 125 0.61 16.30 14.42
N ASP A 126 0.92 17.50 14.91
CA ASP A 126 -0.04 18.58 15.12
C ASP A 126 -0.43 19.28 13.81
N SER A 127 0.44 19.28 12.79
CA SER A 127 0.11 19.87 11.47
C SER A 127 -0.99 19.12 10.74
N GLY A 128 -1.06 17.79 10.93
CA GLY A 128 -1.99 16.92 10.23
C GLY A 128 -1.56 16.54 8.81
N ASP A 129 -0.41 17.01 8.35
CA ASP A 129 0.13 16.71 7.02
C ASP A 129 0.81 15.33 6.94
N TRP A 130 1.12 14.74 8.10
CA TRP A 130 1.86 13.50 8.21
C TRP A 130 0.98 12.30 8.55
N LEU A 131 1.27 11.18 7.91
CA LEU A 131 0.67 9.89 8.19
C LEU A 131 1.68 9.00 8.92
N PHE A 132 1.28 8.49 10.08
CA PHE A 132 2.09 7.60 10.91
C PHE A 132 1.68 6.15 10.67
N GLY A 133 2.65 5.23 10.54
CA GLY A 133 2.38 3.79 10.43
C GLY A 133 3.49 3.03 9.69
N ARG A 134 3.70 1.76 10.06
CA ARG A 134 4.71 0.89 9.44
C ARG A 134 4.32 0.63 7.99
N GLY A 135 5.19 1.06 7.09
CA GLY A 135 5.01 0.94 5.65
C GLY A 135 4.29 2.11 4.99
N ALA A 136 3.79 3.09 5.75
CA ALA A 136 3.09 4.25 5.20
C ALA A 136 3.99 5.03 4.22
N CYS A 137 5.22 5.34 4.66
CA CYS A 137 6.24 5.97 3.82
C CYS A 137 6.92 4.97 2.88
N ASP A 138 7.38 3.84 3.42
CA ASP A 138 8.19 2.84 2.69
C ASP A 138 7.48 1.47 2.57
N MET A 139 6.80 1.17 1.46
CA MET A 139 6.42 2.10 0.40
C MET A 139 4.94 2.01 0.01
N LYS A 140 4.07 1.65 0.97
CA LYS A 140 2.64 1.43 0.72
C LYS A 140 1.92 2.69 0.26
N GLY A 141 2.37 3.88 0.65
CA GLY A 141 1.90 5.15 0.08
C GLY A 141 2.16 5.24 -1.43
N GLY A 142 3.36 4.87 -1.89
CA GLY A 142 3.70 4.80 -3.31
C GLY A 142 2.89 3.74 -4.06
N VAL A 143 2.69 2.56 -3.45
CA VAL A 143 1.84 1.50 -4.03
C VAL A 143 0.39 2.00 -4.20
N ALA A 144 -0.16 2.70 -3.20
CA ALA A 144 -1.49 3.29 -3.30
C ALA A 144 -1.59 4.31 -4.44
N VAL A 145 -0.58 5.15 -4.63
CA VAL A 145 -0.51 6.08 -5.77
C VAL A 145 -0.59 5.32 -7.09
N PHE A 146 0.19 4.26 -7.28
CA PHE A 146 0.17 3.47 -8.53
C PHE A 146 -1.20 2.87 -8.81
N LEU A 147 -1.85 2.30 -7.79
CA LEU A 147 -3.17 1.67 -7.92
C LEU A 147 -4.27 2.68 -8.25
N VAL A 148 -4.27 3.84 -7.60
CA VAL A 148 -5.26 4.89 -7.87
C VAL A 148 -5.02 5.55 -9.22
N LEU A 149 -3.77 5.74 -9.64
CA LEU A 149 -3.45 6.21 -11.00
C LEU A 149 -3.98 5.24 -12.05
N LEU A 150 -3.72 3.93 -11.90
CA LEU A 150 -4.26 2.91 -12.81
C LEU A 150 -5.79 2.92 -12.88
N LYS A 151 -6.48 3.19 -11.77
CA LYS A 151 -7.95 3.28 -11.74
C LYS A 151 -8.50 4.50 -12.49
N LYS A 152 -7.71 5.58 -12.61
CA LYS A 152 -8.14 6.84 -13.24
C LYS A 152 -7.74 6.97 -14.72
N LEU A 153 -6.89 6.09 -15.21
CA LEU A 153 -6.49 5.98 -16.62
C LEU A 153 -7.49 5.13 -17.42
#